data_AF-A0A3M2SR30-F1
#
_entry.id   AF-A0A3M2SR30-F1
#
_cell.length_a   1.000
_cell.length_b   1.000
_cell.length_c   1.000
_cell.angle_alpha   90.00
_cell.angle_beta   90.00
_cell.angle_gamma   90.00
#
_symmetry.space_group_name_H-M   'P 1'
#
loop_
_entity.id
_entity.type
_entity.pdbx_description
1 polymer ?
#
loop_
_entity_poly.entity_id
_entity_poly.type
_entity_poly.pdbx_seq_one_letter_code
_entity_poly.pdbx_strand_id
1 'polypeptide(L)' 'MVKDDLKPSDIMTKQAFENAIRVNGAIGGSTNAVVHMLAMAGRVGVDLTLDDWDRCGRDVATIVNLMPSGQYLME' A
#
# COMPACT_ATOMS: atom_id res chain seq x y z
N MET A 1 18.96 -10.24 5.90
CA MET A 1 18.83 -8.83 6.27
C MET A 1 19.93 -8.37 7.21
N VAL A 2 20.06 -8.83 8.47
CA VAL A 2 21.13 -8.34 9.37
C VAL A 2 22.54 -8.62 8.81
N LYS A 3 22.76 -9.81 8.25
CA LYS A 3 24.02 -10.15 7.56
C LYS A 3 24.29 -9.26 6.34
N ASP A 4 23.23 -8.74 5.73
CA ASP A 4 23.25 -7.94 4.50
C ASP A 4 23.10 -6.43 4.80
N ASP A 5 23.05 -6.05 6.09
CA ASP A 5 22.69 -4.71 6.59
C ASP A 5 21.42 -4.11 5.95
N LEU A 6 20.45 -4.95 5.57
CA LEU A 6 19.22 -4.52 4.92
C LEU A 6 18.16 -4.17 5.98
N LYS A 7 17.81 -2.89 6.05
CA LYS A 7 16.90 -2.27 7.03
C LYS A 7 15.51 -2.03 6.40
N PRO A 8 14.43 -1.92 7.20
CA PRO A 8 13.10 -1.57 6.66
C PRO A 8 13.11 -0.28 5.84
N SER A 9 13.88 0.73 6.23
CA SER A 9 14.07 1.99 5.50
C SER A 9 14.63 1.80 4.09
N ASP A 10 15.38 0.72 3.86
CA ASP A 10 15.99 0.42 2.56
C ASP A 10 14.96 -0.18 1.59
N ILE A 11 13.81 -0.63 2.10
CA ILE A 11 12.74 -1.28 1.34
C ILE A 11 11.52 -0.39 1.23
N MET A 12 11.16 0.30 2.32
CA MET A 12 10.00 1.19 2.44
C MET A 12 10.28 2.54 1.74
N THR A 13 10.64 2.46 0.47
CA THR A 13 10.87 3.60 -0.43
C THR A 13 9.54 4.17 -0.94
N LYS A 14 9.57 5.38 -1.52
CA LYS A 14 8.40 5.99 -2.18
C LYS A 14 7.74 5.02 -3.17
N GLN A 15 8.53 4.34 -4.00
CA GLN A 15 8.06 3.38 -4.99
C GLN A 15 7.39 2.17 -4.33
N ALA A 16 7.90 1.70 -3.19
CA ALA A 16 7.26 0.61 -2.45
C ALA A 16 5.88 1.01 -1.90
N PHE A 17 5.72 2.24 -1.40
CA PHE A 17 4.42 2.77 -0.99
C PHE A 17 3.47 2.94 -2.19
N GLU A 18 3.94 3.44 -3.32
CA GLU A 18 3.12 3.53 -4.55
C GLU A 18 2.67 2.15 -5.06
N ASN A 19 3.54 1.15 -4.98
CA ASN A 19 3.18 -0.24 -5.28
C ASN A 19 2.11 -0.77 -4.32
N ALA A 20 2.25 -0.48 -3.01
CA ALA A 20 1.27 -0.89 -2.01
C ALA A 20 -0.10 -0.22 -2.23
N ILE A 21 -0.15 1.06 -2.65
CA ILE A 21 -1.40 1.74 -3.02
C ILE A 21 -2.09 0.99 -4.16
N ARG A 22 -1.34 0.66 -5.22
CA ARG A 22 -1.86 -0.07 -6.37
C ARG A 22 -2.37 -1.45 -5.98
N VAL A 23 -1.61 -2.19 -5.19
CA VAL A 23 -2.06 -3.52 -4.70
C VAL A 23 -3.32 -3.38 -3.87
N ASN A 24 -3.40 -2.41 -2.95
CA ASN A 24 -4.58 -2.19 -2.14
C ASN A 24 -5.83 -1.91 -3.00
N GLY A 25 -5.72 -1.08 -4.03
CA GLY A 25 -6.81 -0.84 -4.99
C GLY A 25 -7.19 -2.11 -5.78
N ALA A 26 -6.19 -2.86 -6.23
CA ALA A 26 -6.40 -4.08 -7.01
C ALA A 26 -7.14 -5.17 -6.21
N ILE A 27 -6.93 -5.25 -4.90
CA ILE A 27 -7.58 -6.24 -4.03
C ILE A 27 -8.85 -5.71 -3.33
N GLY A 28 -9.24 -4.45 -3.55
CA GLY A 28 -10.36 -3.84 -2.82
C GLY A 28 -10.10 -3.72 -1.32
N GLY A 29 -8.86 -3.41 -0.93
CA GLY A 29 -8.41 -3.39 0.46
C GLY A 29 -9.03 -2.27 1.30
N SER A 30 -8.90 -2.40 2.62
CA SER A 30 -9.51 -1.48 3.60
C SER A 30 -9.06 -0.03 3.38
N THR A 31 -10.00 0.92 3.53
CA THR A 31 -9.68 2.35 3.56
C THR A 31 -8.76 2.73 4.72
N ASN A 32 -8.67 1.92 5.78
CA ASN A 32 -7.69 2.10 6.86
C ASN A 32 -6.23 1.96 6.39
N ALA A 33 -5.98 1.32 5.25
CA ALA A 33 -4.65 1.27 4.66
C ALA A 33 -4.09 2.69 4.41
N VAL A 34 -4.94 3.66 4.07
CA VAL A 34 -4.56 5.06 3.85
C VAL A 34 -3.86 5.63 5.08
N VAL A 35 -4.53 5.60 6.24
CA VAL A 35 -3.98 6.20 7.47
C VAL A 35 -2.73 5.47 7.96
N HIS A 36 -2.69 4.13 7.85
CA HIS A 36 -1.54 3.36 8.28
C HIS A 36 -0.32 3.57 7.39
N MET A 37 -0.51 3.64 6.07
CA MET A 37 0.60 3.88 5.14
C MET A 37 1.15 5.30 5.26
N LEU A 38 0.30 6.32 5.43
CA LEU A 38 0.77 7.69 5.69
C LEU A 38 1.59 7.74 6.99
N ALA A 39 1.14 7.08 8.05
CA ALA A 39 1.88 7.01 9.31
C ALA A 39 3.23 6.28 9.18
N MET A 40 3.25 5.15 8.47
CA MET A 40 4.48 4.40 8.19
C MET A 40 5.47 5.21 7.36
N ALA A 41 5.00 5.85 6.28
CA ALA A 41 5.82 6.71 5.42
C ALA A 41 6.46 7.85 6.22
N GLY A 42 5.67 8.54 7.06
CA GLY A 42 6.17 9.56 7.96
C GLY A 42 7.23 9.03 8.95
N ARG A 43 7.10 7.79 9.43
CA ARG A 43 8.06 7.19 10.36
C ARG A 43 9.41 6.87 9.73
N VAL A 44 9.43 6.59 8.42
CA VAL A 44 10.65 6.32 7.63
C VAL A 44 11.12 7.53 6.83
N GLY A 45 10.48 8.70 7.00
CA GLY A 45 10.87 9.94 6.32
C GLY A 45 10.54 10.00 4.83
N VAL A 46 9.60 9.17 4.36
CA VAL A 46 9.10 9.21 2.99
C VAL A 46 7.90 10.15 2.91
N ASP A 47 7.97 11.12 2.00
CA ASP A 47 6.84 11.98 1.69
C ASP A 47 5.78 11.19 0.92
N LEU A 48 4.62 10.98 1.54
CA LEU A 48 3.46 10.30 0.97
C LEU A 48 2.22 11.11 1.33
N THR A 49 1.40 11.42 0.33
CA THR A 49 0.24 12.31 0.46
C THR A 49 -1.02 11.63 -0.07
N LEU A 50 -2.18 12.24 0.16
CA LEU A 50 -3.45 11.77 -0.43
C LEU A 50 -3.48 11.93 -1.96
N ASP A 51 -2.72 12.87 -2.53
CA ASP A 51 -2.62 13.03 -3.98
C ASP A 51 -1.90 11.83 -4.62
N ASP A 52 -0.94 11.22 -3.90
CA ASP A 52 -0.32 9.98 -4.35
C ASP A 52 -1.30 8.80 -4.37
N TRP A 53 -2.25 8.77 -3.42
CA TRP A 53 -3.32 7.79 -3.40
C TRP A 53 -4.23 7.91 -4.60
N ASP A 54 -4.68 9.13 -4.93
CA ASP A 54 -5.49 9.38 -6.12
C ASP A 54 -4.71 9.03 -7.40
N ARG A 55 -3.51 9.59 -7.56
CA ARG A 55 -2.66 9.39 -8.74
C ARG A 55 -2.30 7.92 -8.99
N CYS A 56 -2.00 7.16 -7.94
CA CYS A 56 -1.61 5.76 -8.10
C CYS A 56 -2.80 4.80 -8.16
N GLY A 57 -3.92 5.15 -7.52
CA GLY A 57 -5.08 4.26 -7.38
C GLY A 57 -6.17 4.44 -8.43
N ARG A 58 -6.33 5.64 -9.01
CA ARG A 58 -7.46 6.00 -9.89
C ARG A 58 -7.70 5.03 -11.06
N ASP A 59 -6.63 4.55 -11.67
CA ASP A 59 -6.71 3.69 -12.87
C ASP A 59 -6.55 2.19 -12.54
N VAL A 60 -6.55 1.83 -11.25
CA VAL A 60 -6.39 0.44 -10.83
C VAL A 60 -7.75 -0.22 -10.68
N ALA A 61 -8.04 -1.18 -11.56
CA ALA A 61 -9.23 -2.01 -11.43
C ALA A 61 -9.10 -2.95 -10.22
N THR A 62 -10.19 -3.11 -9.47
CA THR A 62 -10.31 -4.17 -8.45
C THR A 62 -10.52 -5.51 -9.15
N ILE A 63 -9.52 -6.38 -9.07
CA ILE A 63 -9.45 -7.67 -9.79
C ILE A 63 -9.65 -8.88 -8.88
N VAL A 64 -9.82 -8.67 -7.57
CA VAL A 64 -10.05 -9.75 -6.59
C VAL A 64 -11.49 -9.72 -6.07
N ASN A 65 -12.15 -10.87 -6.08
CA ASN A 65 -13.51 -11.07 -5.55
C ASN A 65 -13.48 -11.44 -4.05
N LEU A 66 -12.96 -10.53 -3.22
CA LEU A 66 -12.75 -10.76 -1.78
C LEU A 66 -13.82 -10.05 -0.94
N MET A 67 -14.32 -10.70 0.12
CA MET A 67 -15.13 -10.05 1.16
C MET A 67 -14.37 -8.87 1.80
N PRO A 68 -15.06 -7.77 2.18
CA PRO A 68 -16.52 -7.65 2.30
C PRO A 68 -17.27 -7.28 1.02
N SER A 69 -16.57 -6.87 -0.05
CA SER A 69 -17.20 -6.43 -1.31
C SER A 69 -17.49 -7.58 -2.28
N GLY A 70 -16.78 -8.70 -2.14
CA GLY A 70 -16.90 -9.90 -2.94
C GLY A 70 -17.41 -11.12 -2.17
N GLN A 71 -17.14 -12.32 -2.70
CA GLN A 71 -17.69 -13.58 -2.19
C GLN A 71 -16.68 -14.46 -1.45
N TYR A 72 -15.38 -14.33 -1.72
CA TYR A 72 -14.37 -15.25 -1.18
C TYR A 72 -13.62 -14.64 0.02
N LEU A 73 -13.08 -15.53 0.85
CA LEU A 73 -12.12 -15.19 1.91
C LEU A 73 -10.69 -15.30 1.37
N MET A 74 -9.70 -14.94 2.18
CA MET A 74 -8.27 -14.95 1.79
C MET A 74 -7.65 -16.36 1.72
N GLU A 75 -8.30 -17.36 2.33
CA GLU A 75 -7.78 -18.73 2.49
C GLU A 75 -7.76 -19.57 1.20
#